data_AF-A0A448W9T0-F1
#
_entry.id   AF-A0A448W9T0-F1
#
_cell.length_a   1.000
_cell.length_b   1.000
_cell.length_c   1.000
_cell.angle_alpha   90.00
_cell.angle_beta   90.00
_cell.angle_gamma   90.00
#
_symmetry.space_group_name_H-M   'P 1'
#
loop_
_entity.id
_entity.type
_entity.pdbx_description
1 polymer ?
#
loop_
_entity_poly.entity_id
_entity_poly.type
_entity_poly.pdbx_seq_one_letter_code
_entity_poly.pdbx_strand_id
1 'polypeptide(L)'
;MKAQSEEAKNRSLDSGKLLTGSLVEIQPPGSLFKQGAEARIYLANLFPASTSRGDGQASSNRPPYGPRLCIVKERFVKTYRHPQLDAELTRGRLRTEARLLLAARQIGLDVPPVLHVDLHRRQLWLGHVGEGSLTVAELLLGQLNRLIRKTHPVVIAAVGSAVEMTGQASSTGKTTGQGETEDVSTSLAREPNSETLNMAANEPDSSWTEAVSRVDRLMCSLATAIGRMLARLHANNLVHGDLTLANILVRKVNISSQFKV
;
A
#
# COMPACT_ATOMS: atom_id res chain seq x y z
N MET A 1 23.33 58.81 -20.75
CA MET A 1 22.77 59.22 -19.45
C MET A 1 21.26 58.96 -19.38
N LYS A 2 20.81 57.70 -19.44
CA LYS A 2 19.43 57.28 -19.14
C LYS A 2 19.43 55.78 -18.82
N ALA A 3 19.72 55.41 -17.56
CA ALA A 3 19.61 54.01 -17.09
C ALA A 3 19.60 53.87 -15.55
N GLN A 4 19.17 54.90 -14.79
CA GLN A 4 19.17 54.84 -13.30
C GLN A 4 17.96 55.54 -12.64
N SER A 5 16.75 55.42 -13.21
CA SER A 5 15.57 56.13 -12.67
C SER A 5 14.27 55.31 -12.53
N GLU A 6 14.25 54.01 -12.85
CA GLU A 6 13.01 53.20 -12.72
C GLU A 6 13.05 52.17 -11.58
N GLU A 7 14.18 52.00 -10.89
CA GLU A 7 14.34 50.96 -9.87
C GLU A 7 13.91 51.40 -8.45
N ALA A 8 13.36 52.61 -8.31
CA ALA A 8 12.99 53.21 -7.01
C ALA A 8 11.47 53.32 -6.76
N LYS A 9 10.59 52.77 -7.63
CA LYS A 9 9.13 52.86 -7.45
C LYS A 9 8.41 51.58 -7.02
N ASN A 10 9.12 50.47 -6.80
CA ASN A 10 8.50 49.19 -6.39
C ASN A 10 8.84 48.74 -4.96
N ARG A 11 9.28 49.66 -4.09
CA ARG A 11 9.50 49.39 -2.66
C ARG A 11 8.74 50.39 -1.80
N SER A 12 7.44 50.20 -1.66
CA SER A 12 6.63 50.73 -0.55
C SER A 12 5.17 50.45 -0.87
N LEU A 13 4.66 49.34 -0.33
CA LEU A 13 3.26 49.06 0.01
C LEU A 13 3.24 47.68 0.67
N ASP A 14 3.94 47.58 1.81
CA ASP A 14 3.62 46.59 2.83
C ASP A 14 2.59 47.22 3.79
N SER A 15 1.83 46.36 4.45
CA SER A 15 0.85 46.57 5.52
C SER A 15 -0.63 46.72 5.11
N GLY A 16 -1.24 45.58 4.72
CA GLY A 16 -2.68 45.49 4.53
C GLY A 16 -3.22 44.06 4.44
N LYS A 17 -3.31 43.37 5.58
CA LYS A 17 -4.05 42.11 5.78
C LYS A 17 -3.63 40.93 4.90
N LEU A 18 -2.52 40.28 5.29
CA LEU A 18 -2.44 38.82 5.17
C LEU A 18 -3.64 38.25 5.94
N LEU A 19 -4.67 37.86 5.20
CA LEU A 19 -5.64 36.89 5.70
C LEU A 19 -4.81 35.68 6.09
N THR A 20 -4.57 35.53 7.39
CA THR A 20 -4.23 34.27 8.03
C THR A 20 -5.40 33.34 7.75
N GLY A 21 -5.43 32.81 6.51
CA GLY A 21 -6.20 31.64 6.18
C GLY A 21 -5.72 30.60 7.17
N SER A 22 -6.55 30.32 8.16
CA SER A 22 -6.46 29.13 8.97
C SER A 22 -6.05 28.02 8.03
N LEU A 23 -4.85 27.46 8.22
CA LEU A 23 -4.43 26.24 7.57
C LEU A 23 -5.58 25.27 7.84
N VAL A 24 -6.48 25.11 6.86
CA VAL A 24 -7.54 24.13 6.95
C VAL A 24 -6.77 22.83 6.91
N GLU A 25 -6.49 22.30 8.10
CA GLU A 25 -5.88 21.01 8.26
C GLU A 25 -6.82 20.05 7.55
N ILE A 26 -6.42 19.65 6.34
CA ILE A 26 -7.25 18.82 5.49
C ILE A 26 -7.30 17.48 6.19
N GLN A 27 -8.39 17.25 6.92
CA GLN A 27 -8.56 16.00 7.65
C GLN A 27 -8.48 14.82 6.65
N PRO A 28 -7.80 13.73 7.04
CA PRO A 28 -7.72 12.55 6.22
C PRO A 28 -9.14 12.01 5.95
N PRO A 29 -9.37 11.37 4.79
CA PRO A 29 -10.70 10.90 4.40
C PRO A 29 -11.24 9.77 5.29
N GLY A 30 -10.40 9.18 6.14
CA GLY A 30 -10.77 8.10 7.06
C GLY A 30 -9.55 7.60 7.86
N SER A 31 -9.66 6.40 8.42
CA SER A 31 -8.56 5.76 9.15
C SER A 31 -7.49 5.26 8.18
N LEU A 32 -6.22 5.56 8.44
CA LEU A 32 -5.12 5.04 7.64
C LEU A 32 -5.07 3.51 7.75
N PHE A 33 -5.14 2.82 6.63
CA PHE A 33 -5.09 1.36 6.54
C PHE A 33 -3.68 0.86 6.20
N LYS A 34 -3.06 1.45 5.17
CA LYS A 34 -1.71 1.09 4.73
C LYS A 34 -1.01 2.29 4.12
N GLN A 35 0.31 2.35 4.26
CA GLN A 35 1.15 3.35 3.61
C GLN A 35 2.18 2.66 2.72
N GLY A 36 2.16 2.97 1.43
CA GLY A 36 3.19 2.54 0.47
C GLY A 36 4.16 3.67 0.12
N ALA A 37 5.04 3.45 -0.84
CA ALA A 37 5.98 4.48 -1.32
C ALA A 37 5.33 5.55 -2.23
N GLU A 38 4.17 5.24 -2.80
CA GLU A 38 3.46 6.13 -3.74
C GLU A 38 2.16 6.72 -3.20
N ALA A 39 1.53 6.05 -2.22
CA ALA A 39 0.20 6.40 -1.77
C ALA A 39 -0.05 5.98 -0.32
N ARG A 40 -0.96 6.70 0.33
CA ARG A 40 -1.69 6.24 1.52
C ARG A 40 -3.00 5.61 1.10
N ILE A 41 -3.34 4.52 1.76
CA ILE A 41 -4.60 3.82 1.61
C ILE A 41 -5.37 4.02 2.91
N TYR A 42 -6.57 4.57 2.81
CA TYR A 42 -7.48 4.81 3.94
C TYR A 42 -8.70 3.92 3.83
N LEU A 43 -9.23 3.53 4.98
CA LEU A 43 -10.56 2.96 5.11
C LEU A 43 -11.52 4.08 5.53
N ALA A 44 -12.60 4.27 4.77
CA ALA A 44 -13.54 5.37 4.95
C ALA A 44 -14.98 4.92 4.68
N ASN A 45 -15.95 5.72 5.14
CA ASN A 45 -17.36 5.54 4.79
C ASN A 45 -17.77 6.59 3.76
N LEU A 46 -18.19 6.13 2.58
CA LEU A 46 -18.89 6.97 1.62
C LEU A 46 -20.30 7.24 2.17
N PHE A 47 -20.72 8.51 2.17
CA PHE A 47 -21.93 9.00 2.83
C PHE A 47 -21.93 8.68 4.33
N PRO A 48 -21.00 9.27 5.13
CA PRO A 48 -20.97 9.05 6.56
C PRO A 48 -22.34 9.38 7.15
N ALA A 49 -22.79 8.56 8.11
CA ALA A 49 -23.98 8.90 8.87
C ALA A 49 -23.76 10.30 9.44
N SER A 50 -24.64 11.24 9.09
CA SER A 50 -24.61 12.59 9.64
C SER A 50 -24.50 12.44 11.15
N THR A 51 -23.35 12.78 11.72
CA THR A 51 -23.21 12.92 13.16
C THR A 51 -24.35 13.82 13.58
N SER A 52 -25.20 13.33 14.47
CA SER A 52 -26.32 14.06 15.05
C SER A 52 -25.77 15.29 15.78
N ARG A 53 -25.47 16.37 15.04
CA ARG A 53 -25.49 17.71 15.60
C ARG A 53 -26.96 17.97 15.89
N GLY A 54 -27.26 18.19 17.17
CA GLY A 54 -28.58 18.08 17.81
C GLY A 54 -29.66 19.06 17.37
N ASP A 55 -29.69 19.45 16.10
CA ASP A 55 -30.76 20.26 15.54
C ASP A 55 -31.60 19.36 14.64
N GLY A 56 -32.80 19.02 15.12
CA GLY A 56 -33.73 18.02 14.57
C GLY A 56 -34.33 18.34 13.20
N GLN A 57 -33.57 18.91 12.26
CA GLN A 57 -33.96 19.00 10.86
C GLN A 57 -33.16 17.98 10.06
N ALA A 58 -33.78 16.81 9.86
CA ALA A 58 -33.30 15.83 8.91
C ALA A 58 -33.19 16.49 7.53
N SER A 59 -31.96 16.69 7.05
CA SER A 59 -31.73 17.15 5.68
C SER A 59 -32.41 16.18 4.71
N SER A 60 -33.39 16.67 3.97
CA SER A 60 -34.19 15.93 2.98
C SER A 60 -33.36 15.34 1.83
N ASN A 61 -32.05 15.60 1.81
CA ASN A 61 -31.13 15.19 0.76
C ASN A 61 -30.29 13.94 1.14
N ARG A 62 -30.73 13.16 2.13
CA ARG A 62 -30.05 11.90 2.47
C ARG A 62 -30.21 10.91 1.31
N PRO A 63 -29.11 10.36 0.77
CA PRO A 63 -29.23 9.30 -0.24
C PRO A 63 -29.99 8.11 0.35
N PRO A 64 -30.77 7.36 -0.46
CA PRO A 64 -31.58 6.24 0.02
C PRO A 64 -30.75 5.03 0.50
N TYR A 65 -29.42 5.15 0.53
CA TYR A 65 -28.48 4.11 0.92
C TYR A 65 -27.68 4.57 2.14
N GLY A 66 -27.48 3.67 3.11
CA GLY A 66 -26.64 3.92 4.29
C GLY A 66 -25.14 4.08 3.98
N PRO A 67 -24.30 4.33 5.00
CA PRO A 67 -22.86 4.48 4.82
C PRO A 67 -22.27 3.25 4.14
N ARG A 68 -21.42 3.47 3.14
CA ARG A 68 -20.75 2.40 2.40
C ARG A 68 -19.26 2.39 2.70
N LEU A 69 -18.78 1.28 3.24
CA LEU A 69 -17.35 1.07 3.47
C LEU A 69 -16.59 1.08 2.15
N CYS A 70 -15.56 1.90 2.07
CA CYS A 70 -14.76 2.11 0.87
C CYS A 70 -13.28 2.27 1.22
N ILE A 71 -12.45 2.09 0.20
CA ILE A 71 -11.01 2.32 0.24
C ILE A 71 -10.71 3.62 -0.50
N VAL A 72 -9.92 4.49 0.12
CA VAL A 72 -9.45 5.73 -0.51
C VAL A 72 -7.95 5.64 -0.72
N LYS A 73 -7.52 5.69 -1.98
CA LYS A 73 -6.11 5.73 -2.37
C LYS A 73 -5.72 7.18 -2.64
N GLU A 74 -4.90 7.74 -1.77
CA GLU A 74 -4.36 9.10 -1.90
C GLU A 74 -2.91 9.06 -2.35
N ARG A 75 -2.61 9.66 -3.51
CA ARG A 75 -1.23 9.74 -4.03
C ARG A 75 -0.45 10.87 -3.36
N PHE A 76 0.81 10.59 -3.07
CA PHE A 76 1.74 11.58 -2.53
C PHE A 76 2.13 12.63 -3.55
N VAL A 77 2.31 13.86 -3.05
CA VAL A 77 3.08 14.87 -3.76
C VAL A 77 4.54 14.45 -3.77
N LYS A 78 5.17 14.47 -4.94
CA LYS A 78 6.59 14.19 -5.08
C LYS A 78 7.36 15.51 -5.11
N THR A 79 8.01 15.85 -3.99
CA THR A 79 8.72 17.14 -3.80
C THR A 79 9.90 17.35 -4.75
N TYR A 80 10.42 16.27 -5.34
CA TYR A 80 11.47 16.36 -6.35
C TYR A 80 10.96 16.79 -7.74
N ARG A 81 9.64 16.82 -7.98
CA ARG A 81 9.04 17.25 -9.25
C ARG A 81 8.56 18.69 -9.16
N HIS A 82 8.61 19.40 -10.27
CA HIS A 82 7.98 20.70 -10.36
C HIS A 82 6.47 20.59 -10.05
N PRO A 83 5.88 21.47 -9.21
CA PRO A 83 4.49 21.32 -8.74
C PRO A 83 3.45 21.17 -9.86
N GLN A 84 3.60 21.93 -10.95
CA GLN A 84 2.69 21.83 -12.11
C GLN A 84 2.81 20.47 -12.80
N LEU A 85 4.04 19.98 -13.00
CA LEU A 85 4.30 18.68 -13.62
C LEU A 85 3.77 17.54 -12.74
N ASP A 86 4.00 17.59 -11.43
CA ASP A 86 3.49 16.56 -10.51
C ASP A 86 1.95 16.52 -10.50
N ALA A 87 1.31 17.70 -10.52
CA ALA A 87 -0.14 17.80 -10.60
C ALA A 87 -0.68 17.20 -11.91
N GLU A 88 -0.05 17.49 -13.05
CA GLU A 88 -0.43 16.95 -14.35
C GLU A 88 -0.22 15.43 -14.43
N LEU A 89 0.95 14.93 -14.02
CA LEU A 89 1.26 13.50 -14.00
C LEU A 89 0.30 12.76 -13.07
N THR A 90 0.04 13.29 -11.88
CA THR A 90 -0.88 12.69 -10.92
C THR A 90 -2.30 12.67 -11.48
N ARG A 91 -2.76 13.76 -12.07
CA ARG A 91 -4.07 13.86 -12.73
C ARG A 91 -4.21 12.86 -13.89
N GLY A 92 -3.16 12.71 -14.70
CA GLY A 92 -3.08 11.71 -15.76
C GLY A 92 -3.19 10.29 -15.21
N ARG A 93 -2.37 9.94 -14.22
CA ARG A 93 -2.38 8.62 -13.56
C ARG A 93 -3.74 8.29 -12.94
N LEU A 94 -4.36 9.22 -12.20
CA LEU A 94 -5.68 9.00 -11.59
C LEU A 94 -6.76 8.72 -12.64
N ARG A 95 -6.77 9.47 -13.74
CA ARG A 95 -7.74 9.26 -14.82
C ARG A 95 -7.53 7.91 -15.50
N THR A 96 -6.28 7.57 -15.82
CA THR A 96 -5.96 6.28 -16.45
C THR A 96 -6.33 5.13 -15.53
N GLU A 97 -5.98 5.22 -14.24
CA GLU A 97 -6.30 4.20 -13.24
C GLU A 97 -7.82 4.00 -13.09
N ALA A 98 -8.60 5.08 -12.98
CA ALA A 98 -10.06 4.99 -12.93
C ALA A 98 -10.66 4.40 -14.22
N ARG A 99 -10.18 4.83 -15.40
CA ARG A 99 -10.65 4.33 -16.70
C ARG A 99 -10.35 2.85 -16.88
N LEU A 100 -9.15 2.40 -16.54
CA LEU A 100 -8.75 1.00 -16.62
C LEU A 100 -9.60 0.13 -15.69
N LEU A 101 -9.88 0.57 -14.46
CA LEU A 101 -10.77 -0.14 -13.55
C LEU A 101 -12.20 -0.24 -14.09
N LEU A 102 -12.75 0.84 -14.63
CA LEU A 102 -14.08 0.82 -15.26
C LEU A 102 -14.13 -0.15 -16.44
N ALA A 103 -13.16 -0.07 -17.35
CA ALA A 103 -13.10 -0.92 -18.54
C ALA A 103 -12.91 -2.40 -18.17
N ALA A 104 -12.01 -2.69 -17.23
CA ALA A 104 -11.81 -4.04 -16.70
C ALA A 104 -13.10 -4.62 -16.10
N ARG A 105 -13.86 -3.79 -15.37
CA ARG A 105 -15.16 -4.19 -14.81
C ARG A 105 -16.19 -4.48 -15.89
N GLN A 106 -16.25 -3.68 -16.95
CA GLN A 106 -17.18 -3.87 -18.07
C GLN A 106 -16.96 -5.19 -18.82
N ILE A 107 -15.72 -5.65 -18.91
CA ILE A 107 -15.38 -6.95 -19.51
C ILE A 107 -15.52 -8.13 -18.51
N GLY A 108 -16.12 -7.89 -17.35
CA GLY A 108 -16.42 -8.92 -16.35
C GLY A 108 -15.25 -9.33 -15.45
N LEU A 109 -14.19 -8.51 -15.33
CA LEU A 109 -13.15 -8.74 -14.35
C LEU A 109 -13.59 -8.25 -12.96
N ASP A 110 -13.26 -9.04 -11.95
CA ASP A 110 -13.53 -8.71 -10.54
C ASP A 110 -12.52 -7.67 -10.06
N VAL A 111 -12.87 -6.40 -10.26
CA VAL A 111 -12.09 -5.25 -9.82
C VAL A 111 -12.93 -4.38 -8.87
N PRO A 112 -12.29 -3.67 -7.92
CA PRO A 112 -13.00 -2.76 -7.03
C PRO A 112 -13.79 -1.71 -7.84
N PRO A 113 -15.08 -1.48 -7.55
CA PRO A 113 -15.84 -0.45 -8.26
C PRO A 113 -15.28 0.93 -7.93
N VAL A 114 -15.10 1.79 -8.93
CA VAL A 114 -14.74 3.19 -8.71
C VAL A 114 -15.99 3.94 -8.24
N LEU A 115 -15.90 4.55 -7.06
CA LEU A 115 -17.00 5.27 -6.42
C LEU A 115 -16.90 6.78 -6.63
N HIS A 116 -15.68 7.33 -6.56
CA HIS A 116 -15.41 8.75 -6.71
C HIS A 116 -13.94 8.98 -7.11
N VAL A 117 -13.68 10.08 -7.82
CA VAL A 117 -12.32 10.49 -8.22
C VAL A 117 -12.17 11.98 -7.88
N ASP A 118 -11.27 12.30 -6.95
CA ASP A 118 -10.94 13.68 -6.58
C ASP A 118 -9.53 14.01 -7.08
N LEU A 119 -9.47 14.83 -8.14
CA LEU A 119 -8.22 15.23 -8.78
C LEU A 119 -7.48 16.31 -7.97
N HIS A 120 -8.17 17.08 -7.13
CA HIS A 120 -7.56 18.12 -6.30
C HIS A 120 -6.87 17.51 -5.09
N ARG A 121 -7.51 16.52 -4.46
CA ARG A 121 -6.97 15.78 -3.31
C ARG A 121 -6.07 14.62 -3.72
N ARG A 122 -5.95 14.32 -5.02
CA ARG A 122 -5.21 13.16 -5.55
C ARG A 122 -5.73 11.84 -5.00
N GLN A 123 -7.05 11.73 -4.86
CA GLN A 123 -7.74 10.59 -4.26
C GLN A 123 -8.55 9.79 -5.29
N LEU A 124 -8.46 8.47 -5.19
CA LEU A 124 -9.31 7.51 -5.89
C LEU A 124 -10.10 6.69 -4.86
N TRP A 125 -11.43 6.78 -4.90
CA TRP A 125 -12.32 6.11 -3.98
C TRP A 125 -12.87 4.84 -4.63
N LEU A 126 -12.68 3.71 -3.97
CA LEU A 126 -12.94 2.37 -4.48
C LEU A 126 -13.82 1.58 -3.50
N GLY A 127 -14.63 0.67 -4.02
CA GLY A 127 -15.37 -0.28 -3.18
C GLY A 127 -14.43 -1.15 -2.36
N HIS A 128 -14.84 -1.46 -1.12
CA HIS A 128 -14.09 -2.35 -0.26
C HIS A 128 -14.06 -3.79 -0.84
N VAL A 129 -12.89 -4.41 -0.86
CA VAL A 129 -12.67 -5.72 -1.50
C VAL A 129 -13.07 -6.89 -0.56
N GLY A 130 -13.27 -6.63 0.72
CA GLY A 130 -13.67 -7.64 1.71
C GLY A 130 -12.61 -7.82 2.78
N GLU A 131 -13.06 -8.18 3.97
CA GLU A 131 -12.19 -8.32 5.14
C GLU A 131 -11.19 -9.48 4.99
N GLY A 132 -9.96 -9.27 5.44
CA GLY A 132 -8.91 -10.29 5.39
C GLY A 132 -8.42 -10.62 3.97
N SER A 133 -8.69 -9.78 2.98
CA SER A 133 -8.09 -9.91 1.64
C SER A 133 -6.59 -9.68 1.71
N LEU A 134 -5.82 -10.50 1.01
CA LEU A 134 -4.36 -10.42 0.94
C LEU A 134 -3.91 -10.20 -0.48
N THR A 135 -2.79 -9.53 -0.68
CA THR A 135 -2.12 -9.56 -1.98
C THR A 135 -1.58 -10.95 -2.28
N VAL A 136 -1.44 -11.29 -3.56
CA VAL A 136 -0.79 -12.54 -3.95
C VAL A 136 0.61 -12.61 -3.36
N ALA A 137 1.39 -11.51 -3.39
CA ALA A 137 2.70 -11.45 -2.78
C ALA A 137 2.69 -11.82 -1.27
N GLU A 138 1.78 -11.24 -0.49
CA GLU A 138 1.62 -11.54 0.94
C GLU A 138 1.19 -13.00 1.17
N LEU A 139 0.31 -13.54 0.32
CA LEU A 139 -0.12 -14.93 0.39
C LEU A 139 1.07 -15.88 0.18
N LEU A 140 1.87 -15.65 -0.86
CA LEU A 140 3.02 -16.49 -1.20
C LEU A 140 4.09 -16.45 -0.12
N LEU A 141 4.44 -15.25 0.35
CA LEU A 141 5.41 -15.07 1.42
C LEU A 141 4.94 -15.76 2.71
N GLY A 142 3.64 -15.67 3.01
CA GLY A 142 3.04 -16.36 4.14
C GLY A 142 3.13 -17.89 4.07
N GLN A 143 2.95 -18.48 2.87
CA GLN A 143 3.10 -19.92 2.66
C GLN A 143 4.55 -20.36 2.80
N LEU A 144 5.48 -19.63 2.16
CA LEU A 144 6.91 -19.94 2.23
C LEU A 144 7.42 -19.89 3.66
N ASN A 145 7.06 -18.86 4.42
CA ASN A 145 7.45 -18.73 5.83
C ASN A 145 6.88 -19.86 6.71
N ARG A 146 5.68 -20.39 6.40
CA ARG A 146 5.14 -21.56 7.10
C ARG A 146 5.89 -22.85 6.75
N LEU A 147 6.30 -22.99 5.50
CA LEU A 147 7.14 -24.11 5.07
C LEU A 147 8.47 -24.07 5.82
N ILE A 148 9.23 -22.98 5.69
CA ILE A 148 10.54 -22.84 6.35
C ILE A 148 10.48 -23.17 7.85
N ARG A 149 9.47 -22.65 8.57
CA ARG A 149 9.29 -22.93 10.00
C ARG A 149 9.00 -24.40 10.33
N LYS A 150 8.40 -25.16 9.42
CA LYS A 150 8.17 -26.59 9.62
C LYS A 150 9.40 -27.44 9.27
N THR A 151 10.30 -26.95 8.42
CA THR A 151 11.43 -27.74 7.87
C THR A 151 12.61 -27.81 8.77
N HIS A 152 12.92 -26.72 9.45
CA HIS A 152 14.28 -26.53 9.90
C HIS A 152 14.32 -26.09 11.35
N PRO A 153 14.65 -27.00 12.29
CA PRO A 153 14.88 -26.66 13.69
C PRO A 153 15.93 -25.55 13.86
N VAL A 154 16.99 -25.55 13.04
CA VAL A 154 18.05 -24.51 13.08
C VAL A 154 17.55 -23.12 12.63
N VAL A 155 16.57 -23.04 11.72
CA VAL A 155 16.03 -21.74 11.29
C VAL A 155 15.12 -21.15 12.37
N ILE A 156 14.43 -21.98 13.16
CA ILE A 156 13.68 -21.52 14.34
C ILE A 156 14.64 -20.86 15.36
N ALA A 157 15.80 -21.49 15.61
CA ALA A 157 16.82 -20.95 16.51
C ALA A 157 17.45 -19.65 15.97
N ALA A 158 17.78 -19.60 14.68
CA ALA A 158 18.40 -18.43 14.06
C ALA A 158 17.44 -17.23 13.89
N VAL A 159 16.17 -17.47 13.53
CA VAL A 159 15.16 -16.42 13.36
C VAL A 159 14.64 -15.92 14.71
N GLY A 160 14.54 -16.79 15.73
CA GLY A 160 14.21 -16.39 17.10
C GLY A 160 15.17 -15.34 17.66
N SER A 161 16.49 -15.56 17.52
CA SER A 161 17.50 -14.58 17.95
C SER A 161 17.49 -13.28 17.14
N ALA A 162 17.09 -13.31 15.86
CA ALA A 162 17.04 -12.11 15.02
C ALA A 162 15.82 -11.21 15.33
N VAL A 163 14.69 -11.79 15.75
CA VAL A 163 13.46 -11.03 16.07
C VAL A 163 13.60 -10.29 17.41
N GLU A 164 14.26 -10.89 18.41
CA GLU A 164 14.49 -10.26 19.72
C GLU A 164 15.37 -9.00 19.64
N MET A 165 16.27 -8.92 18.66
CA MET A 165 17.15 -7.76 18.41
C MET A 165 16.42 -6.52 17.84
N THR A 166 15.18 -6.66 17.36
CA THR A 166 14.41 -5.52 16.80
C THR A 166 13.37 -4.94 17.76
N GLY A 167 13.20 -5.53 18.95
CA GLY A 167 12.22 -5.13 19.97
C GLY A 167 12.73 -4.18 21.06
N GLN A 168 14.01 -3.82 21.07
CA GLN A 168 14.59 -2.90 22.07
C GLN A 168 15.26 -1.70 21.40
N ALA A 169 14.46 -0.84 20.78
CA ALA A 169 14.89 0.52 20.43
C ALA A 169 13.80 1.52 20.81
N SER A 170 13.50 1.60 22.12
CA SER A 170 12.72 2.69 22.69
C SER A 170 13.05 2.89 24.17
N SER A 171 14.11 3.66 24.47
CA SER A 171 14.12 4.61 25.60
C SER A 171 15.42 5.44 25.65
N THR A 172 15.21 6.76 25.56
CA THR A 172 15.91 7.85 26.30
C THR A 172 17.38 8.21 26.01
N GLY A 173 17.58 9.43 25.47
CA GLY A 173 18.34 10.48 26.17
C GLY A 173 19.80 10.78 25.76
N LYS A 174 19.97 11.82 24.92
CA LYS A 174 20.88 12.99 25.06
C LYS A 174 22.25 12.79 25.76
N THR A 175 23.38 13.04 25.05
CA THR A 175 24.31 14.18 25.27
C THR A 175 25.55 14.14 24.34
N THR A 176 26.00 15.35 24.01
CA THR A 176 27.23 15.88 23.40
C THR A 176 28.55 15.18 23.77
N GLY A 177 29.52 15.13 22.84
CA GLY A 177 30.93 14.86 23.15
C GLY A 177 31.77 14.49 21.92
N GLN A 178 32.92 15.13 21.77
CA GLN A 178 33.91 15.00 20.68
C GLN A 178 34.75 13.72 20.80
N GLY A 179 35.39 13.33 19.69
CA GLY A 179 36.74 12.75 19.73
C GLY A 179 36.88 11.28 19.34
N GLU A 180 37.72 11.10 18.32
CA GLU A 180 38.65 9.97 18.13
C GLU A 180 38.20 8.78 17.27
N THR A 181 39.02 8.64 16.22
CA THR A 181 39.07 7.59 15.20
C THR A 181 39.78 6.37 15.78
N GLU A 182 39.10 5.23 15.82
CA GLU A 182 39.77 3.92 15.95
C GLU A 182 39.16 2.91 14.96
N ASP A 183 40.07 2.15 14.38
CA ASP A 183 39.89 1.29 13.21
C ASP A 183 38.84 0.18 13.40
N VAL A 184 37.80 0.20 12.55
CA VAL A 184 36.85 -0.91 12.44
C VAL A 184 37.50 -2.04 11.66
N SER A 185 38.12 -2.96 12.39
CA SER A 185 38.48 -4.27 11.88
C SER A 185 37.21 -5.06 11.57
N THR A 186 36.99 -5.29 10.28
CA THR A 186 35.97 -6.16 9.69
C THR A 186 36.00 -7.56 10.33
N SER A 187 35.09 -7.83 11.26
CA SER A 187 34.85 -9.20 11.73
C SER A 187 34.06 -9.96 10.67
N LEU A 188 34.79 -10.68 9.83
CA LEU A 188 34.26 -11.66 8.89
C LEU A 188 33.23 -12.56 9.60
N ALA A 189 32.06 -12.68 8.98
CA ALA A 189 31.11 -13.72 9.29
C ALA A 189 31.84 -15.07 9.30
N ARG A 190 31.75 -15.77 10.43
CA ARG A 190 32.36 -17.09 10.63
C ARG A 190 31.71 -18.04 9.63
N GLU A 191 32.49 -18.49 8.64
CA GLU A 191 32.06 -19.50 7.67
C GLU A 191 31.52 -20.74 8.42
N PRO A 192 30.37 -21.29 8.02
CA PRO A 192 29.79 -22.44 8.69
C PRO A 192 30.69 -23.67 8.51
N ASN A 193 31.05 -24.30 9.62
CA ASN A 193 31.94 -25.45 9.71
C ASN A 193 31.36 -26.64 8.91
N SER A 194 32.24 -27.42 8.28
CA SER A 194 31.91 -28.55 7.38
C SER A 194 30.97 -29.63 7.96
N GLU A 195 30.85 -29.73 9.28
CA GLU A 195 29.89 -30.62 9.94
C GLU A 195 28.43 -30.13 9.83
N THR A 196 28.20 -28.82 9.76
CA THR A 196 26.84 -28.26 9.58
C THR A 196 26.31 -28.42 8.16
N LEU A 197 27.21 -28.49 7.17
CA LEU A 197 26.87 -28.76 5.77
C LEU A 197 26.48 -30.23 5.54
N ASN A 198 27.11 -31.17 6.26
CA ASN A 198 26.88 -32.60 6.06
C ASN A 198 25.61 -33.14 6.74
N MET A 199 24.96 -32.41 7.65
CA MET A 199 23.64 -32.78 8.19
C MET A 199 22.46 -32.34 7.30
N ALA A 200 22.72 -31.52 6.27
CA ALA A 200 21.70 -31.04 5.32
C ALA A 200 21.46 -32.00 4.13
N ALA A 201 22.20 -33.12 4.06
CA ALA A 201 22.16 -34.09 2.96
C ALA A 201 21.29 -35.33 3.25
N ASN A 202 20.32 -35.23 4.17
CA ASN A 202 19.30 -36.26 4.30
C ASN A 202 18.28 -36.09 3.16
N GLU A 203 17.92 -37.20 2.50
CA GLU A 203 16.85 -37.20 1.48
C GLU A 203 15.61 -36.48 2.00
N PRO A 204 14.93 -35.69 1.15
CA PRO A 204 13.78 -34.90 1.59
C PRO A 204 12.73 -35.85 2.18
N ASP A 205 12.45 -35.70 3.49
CA ASP A 205 11.39 -36.42 4.18
C ASP A 205 10.09 -36.30 3.37
N SER A 206 9.31 -37.38 3.25
CA SER A 206 8.08 -37.45 2.45
C SER A 206 7.11 -36.29 2.75
N SER A 207 7.15 -35.76 3.98
CA SER A 207 6.40 -34.57 4.42
C SER A 207 6.84 -33.28 3.69
N TRP A 208 8.15 -33.09 3.46
CA TRP A 208 8.71 -31.98 2.68
C TRP A 208 8.30 -32.03 1.23
N THR A 209 8.43 -33.20 0.63
CA THR A 209 8.13 -33.43 -0.78
C THR A 209 6.65 -33.19 -1.06
N GLU A 210 5.74 -33.64 -0.17
CA GLU A 210 4.31 -33.36 -0.29
C GLU A 210 4.00 -31.87 -0.08
N ALA A 211 4.64 -31.22 0.89
CA ALA A 211 4.42 -29.80 1.18
C ALA A 211 4.86 -28.90 0.01
N VAL A 212 6.01 -29.18 -0.60
CA VAL A 212 6.50 -28.51 -1.82
C VAL A 212 5.54 -28.77 -2.98
N SER A 213 5.12 -30.02 -3.18
CA SER A 213 4.16 -30.39 -4.24
C SER A 213 2.83 -29.64 -4.09
N ARG A 214 2.35 -29.42 -2.85
CA ARG A 214 1.15 -28.60 -2.59
C ARG A 214 1.33 -27.14 -3.00
N VAL A 215 2.49 -26.55 -2.73
CA VAL A 215 2.80 -25.18 -3.14
C VAL A 215 2.93 -25.07 -4.65
N ASP A 216 3.56 -26.04 -5.30
CA ASP A 216 3.68 -26.10 -6.75
C ASP A 216 2.30 -26.11 -7.42
N ARG A 217 1.40 -27.01 -6.97
CA ARG A 217 0.00 -27.03 -7.44
C ARG A 217 -0.71 -25.69 -7.24
N LEU A 218 -0.50 -25.04 -6.09
CA LEU A 218 -1.04 -23.71 -5.82
C LEU A 218 -0.48 -22.68 -6.81
N MET A 219 0.82 -22.68 -7.08
CA MET A 219 1.48 -21.75 -8.00
C MET A 219 0.96 -21.94 -9.42
N CYS A 220 0.84 -23.18 -9.90
CA CYS A 220 0.26 -23.48 -11.19
C CYS A 220 -1.18 -22.97 -11.30
N SER A 221 -2.01 -23.20 -10.29
CA SER A 221 -3.42 -22.76 -10.29
C SER A 221 -3.54 -21.23 -10.31
N LEU A 222 -2.72 -20.54 -9.52
CA LEU A 222 -2.67 -19.08 -9.42
C LEU A 222 -2.14 -18.47 -10.73
N ALA A 223 -1.05 -18.99 -11.27
CA ALA A 223 -0.46 -18.55 -12.54
C ALA A 223 -1.46 -18.73 -13.69
N THR A 224 -2.19 -19.85 -13.72
CA THR A 224 -3.26 -20.10 -14.71
C THR A 224 -4.39 -19.08 -14.57
N ALA A 225 -4.83 -18.78 -13.35
CA ALA A 225 -5.88 -17.79 -13.11
C ALA A 225 -5.44 -16.37 -13.54
N ILE A 226 -4.22 -15.97 -13.18
CA ILE A 226 -3.63 -14.68 -13.59
C ILE A 226 -3.49 -14.63 -15.11
N GLY A 227 -2.99 -15.69 -15.74
CA GLY A 227 -2.86 -15.79 -17.20
C GLY A 227 -4.20 -15.63 -17.92
N ARG A 228 -5.27 -16.26 -17.42
CA ARG A 228 -6.63 -16.08 -17.96
C ARG A 228 -7.14 -14.64 -17.81
N MET A 229 -6.88 -14.00 -16.67
CA MET A 229 -7.24 -12.60 -16.45
C MET A 229 -6.51 -11.67 -17.44
N LEU A 230 -5.20 -11.88 -17.63
CA LEU A 230 -4.39 -11.10 -18.58
C LEU A 230 -4.82 -11.31 -20.02
N ALA A 231 -5.11 -12.56 -20.41
CA ALA A 231 -5.62 -12.86 -21.73
C ALA A 231 -6.92 -12.09 -22.03
N ARG A 232 -7.83 -11.99 -21.03
CA ARG A 232 -9.06 -11.20 -21.17
C ARG A 232 -8.79 -9.70 -21.30
N LEU A 233 -7.84 -9.15 -20.54
CA LEU A 233 -7.44 -7.75 -20.68
C LEU A 233 -6.92 -7.45 -22.09
N HIS A 234 -5.94 -8.23 -22.57
CA HIS A 234 -5.34 -8.02 -23.89
C HIS A 234 -6.30 -8.27 -25.04
N ALA A 235 -7.21 -9.24 -24.94
CA ALA A 235 -8.26 -9.47 -25.93
C ALA A 235 -9.20 -8.26 -26.09
N ASN A 236 -9.26 -7.37 -25.09
CA ASN A 236 -10.04 -6.14 -25.11
C ASN A 236 -9.17 -4.88 -25.24
N ASN A 237 -7.91 -5.01 -25.70
CA ASN A 237 -6.95 -3.92 -25.86
C ASN A 237 -6.67 -3.13 -24.57
N LEU A 238 -6.82 -3.77 -23.40
CA LEU A 238 -6.50 -3.19 -22.10
C LEU A 238 -5.11 -3.64 -21.66
N VAL A 239 -4.22 -2.69 -21.44
CA VAL A 239 -2.87 -2.94 -20.91
C VAL A 239 -2.79 -2.38 -19.50
N HIS A 240 -2.41 -3.21 -18.52
CA HIS A 240 -2.31 -2.77 -17.12
C HIS A 240 -1.13 -1.80 -16.90
N GLY A 241 0.02 -2.03 -17.53
CA GLY A 241 1.20 -1.16 -17.46
C GLY A 241 2.03 -1.21 -16.17
N ASP A 242 1.61 -2.00 -15.17
CA ASP A 242 2.32 -2.16 -13.88
C ASP A 242 1.84 -3.44 -13.18
N LEU A 243 1.85 -4.58 -13.86
CA LEU A 243 1.34 -5.81 -13.25
C LEU A 243 2.39 -6.41 -12.30
N THR A 244 2.04 -6.54 -11.02
CA THR A 244 2.86 -7.21 -10.00
C THR A 244 1.98 -8.06 -9.09
N LEU A 245 2.57 -9.02 -8.37
CA LEU A 245 1.85 -9.84 -7.39
C LEU A 245 1.30 -9.02 -6.20
N ALA A 246 1.79 -7.80 -5.99
CA ALA A 246 1.26 -6.87 -5.00
C ALA A 246 -0.01 -6.14 -5.47
N ASN A 247 -0.27 -6.14 -6.78
CA ASN A 247 -1.44 -5.48 -7.38
C ASN A 247 -2.66 -6.40 -7.54
N ILE A 248 -2.51 -7.68 -7.23
CA ILE A 248 -3.58 -8.69 -7.30
C ILE A 248 -3.98 -9.07 -5.88
N LEU A 249 -5.27 -8.93 -5.57
CA LEU A 249 -5.84 -9.30 -4.28
C LEU A 249 -6.55 -10.65 -4.37
N VAL A 250 -6.37 -11.47 -3.34
CA VAL A 250 -7.06 -12.73 -3.12
C VAL A 250 -8.01 -12.53 -1.94
N ARG A 251 -9.31 -12.72 -2.18
CA ARG A 251 -10.34 -12.65 -1.13
C ARG A 251 -10.41 -13.97 -0.38
N LYS A 252 -10.52 -13.90 0.94
CA LYS A 252 -10.88 -15.07 1.76
C LYS A 252 -12.38 -15.31 1.59
N VAL A 253 -12.76 -16.36 0.86
CA VAL A 253 -14.16 -16.77 0.77
C VAL A 253 -14.54 -17.43 2.08
N ASN A 254 -15.38 -16.76 2.88
CA ASN A 254 -15.96 -17.38 4.06
C ASN A 254 -17.18 -18.20 3.60
N ILE A 255 -17.00 -19.51 3.46
CA ILE A 255 -18.04 -20.42 2.97
C ILE A 255 -19.25 -20.48 3.95
N SER A 256 -19.08 -20.00 5.18
CA SER A 256 -20.12 -19.98 6.21
C SER A 256 -21.24 -18.95 5.99
N SER A 257 -21.04 -17.92 5.16
CA SER A 257 -22.06 -16.87 4.91
C SER A 257 -22.88 -17.09 3.63
N GLN A 258 -22.58 -18.11 2.83
CA GLN A 258 -23.37 -18.46 1.63
C GLN A 258 -24.61 -19.32 1.93
N PHE A 259 -24.77 -19.82 3.16
CA PHE A 259 -25.90 -20.65 3.59
C PHE A 259 -26.73 -20.02 4.71
N LYS A 260 -26.96 -18.71 4.66
CA LYS A 260 -28.12 -18.12 5.34
C LYS A 260 -29.24 -18.00 4.30
N VAL A 261 -29.98 -19.11 4.16
CA VAL A 261 -31.31 -19.15 3.53
C VAL A 261 -32.31 -18.51 4.48
#